data_AF-A0A147EUA8-F1
#
_entry.id   AF-A0A147EUA8-F1
#
_cell.length_a   1.000
_cell.length_b   1.000
_cell.length_c   1.000
_cell.angle_alpha   90.00
_cell.angle_beta   90.00
_cell.angle_gamma   90.00
#
_symmetry.space_group_name_H-M   'P 1'
#
loop_
_entity.id
_entity.type
_entity.pdbx_description
1 polymer ?
#
loop_
_entity_poly.entity_id
_entity_poly.type
_entity_poly.pdbx_seq_one_letter_code
_entity_poly.pdbx_strand_id
1 'polypeptide(L)'
;MDFASFFANYGLIILLIGLLIFMFWSSRRRMQKQKLELEEKARQTVPGAEVLLQGGLYGTIVEYDGEDLDKPAHVEIAPGVVIKVHSQAVLRIVDPTSGTVTEDEFIEAEETEAEYVAGVAEGEITSISDDHRTARQAAEADADRTDKDRPQA
;
A
#
# COMPACT_ATOMS: atom_id res chain seq x y z
N MET A 1 -40.93 -19.30 31.33
CA MET A 1 -40.18 -19.79 30.16
C MET A 1 -38.71 -19.74 30.53
N ASP A 2 -38.00 -20.84 30.34
CA ASP A 2 -36.61 -20.97 30.79
C ASP A 2 -35.68 -20.25 29.80
N PHE A 3 -35.10 -19.13 30.23
CA PHE A 3 -34.18 -18.33 29.42
C PHE A 3 -32.97 -19.15 28.97
N ALA A 4 -32.52 -20.14 29.75
CA ALA A 4 -31.40 -21.00 29.38
C ALA A 4 -31.71 -21.84 28.12
N SER A 5 -32.93 -22.37 28.02
CA SER A 5 -33.37 -23.13 26.84
C SER A 5 -33.52 -22.25 25.58
N PHE A 6 -33.84 -20.96 25.75
CA PHE A 6 -33.91 -19.98 24.68
C PHE A 6 -32.52 -19.66 24.13
N PHE A 7 -31.54 -19.42 24.99
CA PHE A 7 -30.16 -19.19 24.56
C PHE A 7 -29.49 -20.46 24.00
N ALA A 8 -29.82 -21.64 24.51
CA ALA A 8 -29.27 -22.90 23.96
C ALA A 8 -29.78 -23.20 22.54
N ASN A 9 -31.06 -22.97 22.27
CA ASN A 9 -31.66 -23.26 20.95
C ASN A 9 -31.54 -22.11 19.95
N TYR A 10 -31.62 -20.86 20.40
CA TYR A 10 -31.61 -19.68 19.54
C TYR A 10 -30.32 -18.86 19.63
N GLY A 11 -29.45 -19.12 20.62
CA GLY A 11 -28.20 -18.35 20.80
C GLY A 11 -27.24 -18.49 19.62
N LEU A 12 -27.11 -19.68 19.04
CA LEU A 12 -26.31 -19.86 17.81
C LEU A 12 -26.88 -19.07 16.63
N ILE A 13 -28.21 -19.08 16.47
CA ILE A 13 -28.89 -18.36 15.38
C ILE A 13 -28.78 -16.84 15.56
N ILE A 14 -28.97 -16.35 16.79
CA ILE A 14 -28.84 -14.93 17.14
C ILE A 14 -27.40 -14.45 16.92
N LEU A 15 -26.40 -15.27 17.28
CA LEU A 15 -24.99 -14.96 17.05
C LEU A 15 -24.66 -14.89 15.56
N LEU A 16 -25.17 -15.83 14.76
CA LEU A 16 -24.95 -15.87 13.31
C LEU A 16 -25.61 -14.67 12.61
N ILE A 17 -26.82 -14.29 13.01
CA ILE A 17 -27.51 -13.09 12.51
C ILE A 17 -26.75 -11.80 12.92
N GLY A 18 -26.27 -11.72 14.17
CA GLY A 18 -25.45 -10.60 14.62
C GLY A 18 -24.15 -10.45 13.83
N LEU A 19 -23.47 -11.56 13.54
CA LEU A 19 -22.25 -11.58 12.73
C LEU A 19 -22.51 -11.17 11.28
N LEU A 20 -23.63 -11.59 10.68
CA LEU A 20 -24.02 -11.18 9.32
C LEU A 20 -24.33 -9.68 9.23
N ILE A 21 -25.04 -9.11 10.22
CA ILE A 21 -25.32 -7.68 10.28
C ILE A 21 -24.02 -6.88 10.47
N PHE A 22 -23.13 -7.35 11.35
CA PHE A 22 -21.82 -6.75 11.58
C PHE A 22 -20.95 -6.79 10.31
N MET A 23 -20.91 -7.94 9.63
CA MET A 23 -20.17 -8.11 8.38
C MET A 23 -20.74 -7.23 7.27
N PHE A 24 -22.06 -7.10 7.17
CA PHE A 24 -22.69 -6.23 6.17
C PHE A 24 -22.44 -4.75 6.47
N TRP A 25 -22.45 -4.33 7.74
CA TRP A 25 -22.13 -2.96 8.14
C TRP A 25 -20.65 -2.62 7.93
N SER A 26 -19.75 -3.55 8.28
CA SER A 26 -18.31 -3.44 8.07
C SER A 26 -17.94 -3.47 6.59
N SER A 27 -18.54 -4.37 5.82
CA SER A 27 -18.32 -4.48 4.37
C SER A 27 -18.89 -3.26 3.63
N ARG A 28 -20.06 -2.76 4.02
CA ARG A 28 -20.62 -1.53 3.41
C ARG A 28 -19.76 -0.30 3.69
N ARG A 29 -19.15 -0.19 4.89
CA ARG A 29 -18.15 0.85 5.18
C ARG A 29 -16.87 0.67 4.36
N ARG A 30 -16.36 -0.56 4.23
CA ARG A 30 -15.15 -0.87 3.43
C ARG A 30 -15.36 -0.64 1.93
N MET A 31 -16.55 -0.90 1.40
CA MET A 31 -16.91 -0.70 0.00
C MET A 31 -17.12 0.78 -0.34
N GLN A 32 -17.57 1.61 0.61
CA GLN A 32 -17.64 3.06 0.40
C GLN A 32 -16.24 3.69 0.35
N LYS A 33 -15.32 3.26 1.23
CA LYS A 33 -13.92 3.72 1.20
C LYS A 33 -13.22 3.36 -0.12
N GLN A 34 -13.37 2.12 -0.59
CA GLN A 34 -12.79 1.71 -1.87
C GLN A 34 -13.39 2.46 -3.07
N LYS A 35 -14.68 2.81 -3.04
CA LYS A 35 -15.31 3.61 -4.09
C LYS A 35 -14.84 5.06 -4.09
N LEU A 36 -14.66 5.65 -2.91
CA LEU A 36 -14.12 7.00 -2.76
C LEU A 36 -12.65 7.05 -3.20
N GLU A 37 -11.84 6.06 -2.84
CA GLU A 37 -10.45 5.96 -3.31
C GLU A 37 -10.36 5.75 -4.83
N LEU A 38 -11.30 5.01 -5.44
CA LEU A 38 -11.39 4.92 -6.90
C LEU A 38 -11.83 6.24 -7.55
N GLU A 39 -12.79 6.95 -6.95
CA GLU A 39 -13.21 8.27 -7.42
C GLU A 39 -12.11 9.32 -7.24
N GLU A 40 -11.32 9.27 -6.18
CA GLU A 40 -10.19 10.17 -5.93
C GLU A 40 -9.06 9.91 -6.91
N LYS A 41 -8.75 8.64 -7.21
CA LYS A 41 -7.81 8.26 -8.28
C LYS A 41 -8.31 8.68 -9.66
N ALA A 42 -9.62 8.60 -9.91
CA ALA A 42 -10.22 9.10 -11.15
C ALA A 42 -10.20 10.63 -11.23
N ARG A 43 -10.44 11.34 -10.11
CA ARG A 43 -10.43 12.82 -10.02
C ARG A 43 -9.04 13.44 -10.07
N GLN A 44 -7.99 12.69 -9.71
CA GLN A 44 -6.59 13.08 -9.91
C GLN A 44 -6.12 12.95 -11.37
N THR A 45 -6.99 12.48 -12.27
CA THR A 45 -6.77 12.51 -13.71
C THR A 45 -7.01 13.91 -14.24
N VAL A 46 -6.21 14.88 -13.79
CA VAL A 46 -6.34 16.27 -14.20
C VAL A 46 -5.51 16.48 -15.48
N PRO A 47 -6.12 16.97 -16.57
CA PRO A 47 -5.36 17.45 -17.73
C PRO A 47 -4.34 18.51 -17.26
N GLY A 48 -3.07 18.34 -17.62
CA GLY A 48 -1.96 19.15 -17.14
C GLY A 48 -0.95 18.40 -16.26
N ALA A 49 -1.19 17.13 -15.94
CA ALA A 49 -0.25 16.32 -15.19
C ALA A 49 0.94 15.84 -16.05
N GLU A 50 2.13 15.82 -15.45
CA GLU A 50 3.33 15.26 -16.07
C GLU A 50 3.28 13.74 -15.99
N VAL A 51 3.55 13.06 -17.11
CA VAL A 51 3.44 11.61 -17.25
C VAL A 51 4.68 10.99 -17.86
N LEU A 52 5.04 9.81 -17.35
CA LEU A 52 6.07 8.97 -17.93
C LEU A 52 5.44 7.98 -18.92
N LEU A 53 5.84 8.07 -20.18
CA LEU A 53 5.42 7.14 -21.22
C LEU A 53 6.29 5.88 -21.23
N GLN A 54 5.77 4.79 -21.80
CA GLN A 54 6.47 3.49 -21.93
C GLN A 54 7.80 3.49 -22.73
N GLY A 55 8.26 4.63 -23.21
CA GLY A 55 9.58 4.83 -23.83
C GLY A 55 10.59 5.61 -22.98
N GLY A 56 10.26 5.92 -21.72
CA GLY A 56 11.09 6.80 -20.87
C GLY A 56 10.95 8.29 -21.21
N LEU A 57 9.95 8.66 -22.02
CA LEU A 57 9.66 10.06 -22.37
C LEU A 57 8.72 10.66 -21.33
N TYR A 58 9.03 11.87 -20.89
CA TYR A 58 8.17 12.69 -20.05
C TYR A 58 7.37 13.66 -20.91
N GLY A 59 6.14 13.94 -20.51
CA GLY A 59 5.30 14.93 -21.18
C GLY A 59 4.10 15.30 -20.34
N THR A 60 3.36 16.33 -20.76
CA THR A 60 2.17 16.82 -20.07
C THR A 60 0.92 16.37 -20.80
N ILE A 61 -0.07 15.83 -20.08
CA ILE A 61 -1.36 15.47 -20.68
C ILE A 61 -2.12 16.75 -21.06
N VAL A 62 -2.43 16.92 -22.34
CA VAL A 62 -3.30 18.01 -22.84
C VAL A 62 -4.76 17.56 -22.85
N GLU A 63 -4.99 16.31 -23.26
CA GLU A 63 -6.33 15.72 -23.33
C GLU A 63 -6.23 14.23 -23.04
N TYR A 64 -7.03 13.76 -22.08
CA TYR A 64 -7.11 12.36 -21.68
C TYR A 64 -8.53 12.02 -21.27
N ASP A 65 -9.00 10.86 -21.73
CA ASP A 65 -10.31 10.31 -21.39
C ASP A 65 -10.09 9.13 -20.43
N GLY A 66 -10.35 9.36 -19.14
CA GLY A 66 -10.16 8.34 -18.09
C GLY A 66 -11.26 7.29 -18.01
N GLU A 67 -12.37 7.50 -18.72
CA GLU A 67 -13.50 6.57 -18.77
C GLU A 67 -13.40 5.64 -19.99
N ASP A 68 -12.71 6.08 -21.06
CA ASP A 68 -12.59 5.37 -22.34
C ASP A 68 -11.12 5.21 -22.76
N LEU A 69 -10.47 4.16 -22.24
CA LEU A 69 -9.05 3.85 -22.51
C LEU A 69 -8.76 3.41 -23.96
N ASP A 70 -9.80 3.21 -24.80
CA ASP A 70 -9.62 2.88 -26.22
C ASP A 70 -9.33 4.14 -27.06
N LYS A 71 -9.56 5.34 -26.50
CA LYS A 71 -9.24 6.60 -27.18
C LYS A 71 -7.76 6.97 -27.02
N PRO A 72 -7.15 7.60 -28.05
CA PRO A 72 -5.80 8.13 -27.95
C PRO A 72 -5.76 9.36 -27.05
N ALA A 73 -4.76 9.42 -26.18
CA ALA A 73 -4.44 10.58 -25.35
C ALA A 73 -3.52 11.55 -26.11
N HIS A 74 -3.68 12.85 -25.87
CA HIS A 74 -2.80 13.89 -26.38
C HIS A 74 -1.82 14.32 -25.29
N VAL A 75 -0.52 14.18 -25.59
CA VAL A 75 0.58 14.49 -24.67
C VAL A 75 1.53 15.48 -25.32
N GLU A 76 1.87 16.56 -24.62
CA GLU A 76 2.85 17.54 -25.02
C GLU A 76 4.23 17.20 -24.42
N ILE A 77 5.25 16.96 -25.26
CA ILE A 77 6.60 16.58 -24.81
C ILE A 77 7.54 17.79 -24.73
N ALA A 78 7.29 18.81 -25.56
CA ALA A 78 8.05 20.04 -25.65
C ALA A 78 7.11 21.18 -26.07
N PRO A 79 7.48 22.46 -25.85
CA PRO A 79 6.60 23.59 -26.14
C PRO A 79 6.06 23.55 -27.58
N GLY A 80 4.75 23.35 -27.72
CA GLY A 80 4.05 23.29 -29.01
C GLY A 80 4.17 21.96 -29.77
N VAL A 81 4.72 20.90 -29.15
CA VAL A 81 4.84 19.56 -29.74
C VAL A 81 3.89 18.60 -29.04
N VAL A 82 2.71 18.43 -29.63
CA VAL A 82 1.67 17.51 -29.14
C VAL A 82 1.69 16.22 -29.95
N ILE A 83 1.79 15.09 -29.25
CA ILE A 83 1.76 13.75 -29.84
C ILE A 83 0.52 12.98 -29.38
N LYS A 84 0.08 12.06 -30.23
CA LYS A 84 -1.00 11.11 -29.92
C LYS A 84 -0.38 9.81 -29.43
N VAL A 85 -0.77 9.38 -28.23
CA VAL A 85 -0.31 8.13 -27.62
C VAL A 85 -1.51 7.30 -27.19
N HIS A 86 -1.33 5.98 -27.14
CA HIS A 86 -2.35 5.11 -26.59
C HIS A 86 -2.50 5.36 -25.09
N SER A 87 -3.72 5.32 -24.56
CA SER A 87 -3.98 5.59 -23.14
C SER A 87 -3.28 4.60 -22.20
N GLN A 88 -2.98 3.38 -22.67
CA GLN A 88 -2.14 2.40 -21.94
C GLN A 88 -0.65 2.73 -21.91
N ALA A 89 -0.16 3.65 -22.74
CA ALA A 89 1.25 4.02 -22.79
C ALA A 89 1.65 4.95 -21.63
N VAL A 90 0.68 5.47 -20.86
CA VAL A 90 0.87 6.32 -19.68
C VAL A 90 1.15 5.43 -18.47
N LEU A 91 2.41 5.37 -18.03
CA LEU A 91 2.88 4.38 -17.07
C LEU A 91 2.79 4.85 -15.62
N ARG A 92 2.96 6.15 -15.39
CA ARG A 92 2.89 6.78 -14.08
C ARG A 92 2.62 8.27 -14.24
N ILE A 93 1.62 8.79 -13.52
CA ILE A 93 1.46 10.22 -13.31
C ILE A 93 2.53 10.62 -12.29
N VAL A 94 3.41 11.53 -12.67
CA VAL A 94 4.37 12.15 -11.77
C VAL A 94 3.62 13.27 -11.07
N ASP A 95 3.10 12.99 -9.88
CA ASP A 95 2.69 14.06 -8.98
C ASP A 95 3.95 14.85 -8.61
N PRO A 96 4.06 16.14 -8.98
CA PRO A 96 5.21 16.96 -8.58
C PRO A 96 5.33 17.12 -7.05
N THR A 97 4.30 16.70 -6.31
CA THR A 97 4.25 16.67 -4.84
C THR A 97 4.94 15.45 -4.23
N SER A 98 5.40 14.46 -5.02
CA SER A 98 6.09 13.28 -4.47
C SER A 98 7.51 13.55 -3.92
N GLY A 99 7.93 14.82 -3.87
CA GLY A 99 9.16 15.27 -3.21
C GLY A 99 8.93 16.03 -1.90
N THR A 100 7.68 16.33 -1.53
CA THR A 100 7.35 17.04 -0.30
C THR A 100 6.45 16.15 0.54
N VAL A 101 7.02 15.58 1.61
CA VAL A 101 6.26 14.93 2.67
C VAL A 101 5.23 15.94 3.17
N THR A 102 3.96 15.55 3.18
CA THR A 102 2.91 16.42 3.75
C THR A 102 3.07 16.48 5.27
N GLU A 103 2.59 17.56 5.91
CA GLU A 103 2.66 17.69 7.38
C GLU A 103 2.02 16.49 8.09
N ASP A 104 0.91 15.98 7.54
CA ASP A 104 0.19 14.83 8.07
C ASP A 104 1.04 13.54 7.96
N GLU A 105 1.70 13.30 6.83
CA GLU A 105 2.62 12.15 6.65
C GLU A 105 3.87 12.26 7.54
N PHE A 106 4.36 13.48 7.79
CA PHE A 106 5.49 13.71 8.67
C PHE A 106 5.15 13.37 10.13
N ILE A 107 3.97 13.81 10.59
CA ILE A 107 3.46 13.50 11.94
C ILE A 107 3.26 11.98 12.11
N GLU A 108 2.69 11.30 11.12
CA GLU A 108 2.48 9.85 11.16
C GLU A 108 3.81 9.08 11.21
N ALA A 109 4.84 9.55 10.49
CA ALA A 109 6.17 8.97 10.54
C ALA A 109 6.84 9.16 11.91
N GLU A 110 6.73 10.34 12.53
CA GLU A 110 7.24 10.60 13.89
C GLU A 110 6.54 9.74 14.95
N GLU A 111 5.21 9.57 14.85
CA GLU A 111 4.45 8.70 15.76
C GLU A 111 4.90 7.24 15.66
N THR A 112 5.08 6.76 14.43
CA THR A 112 5.57 5.39 14.16
C THR A 112 6.98 5.17 14.69
N GLU A 113 7.87 6.16 14.54
CA GLU A 113 9.22 6.12 15.11
C GLU A 113 9.19 6.09 16.65
N ALA A 114 8.35 6.91 17.28
CA ALA A 114 8.20 6.94 18.72
C ALA A 114 7.67 5.60 19.29
N GLU A 115 6.69 4.99 18.61
CA GLU A 115 6.17 3.67 18.97
C GLU A 115 7.27 2.58 18.86
N TYR A 116 8.05 2.61 17.77
CA TYR A 116 9.17 1.68 17.60
C TYR A 116 10.23 1.87 18.70
N VAL A 117 10.62 3.11 19.00
CA VAL A 117 11.61 3.40 20.05
C VAL A 117 11.11 2.94 21.42
N ALA A 118 9.84 3.18 21.73
CA ALA A 118 9.22 2.72 22.98
C ALA A 118 9.19 1.19 23.07
N GLY A 119 8.75 0.50 22.02
CA GLY A 119 8.70 -0.96 21.98
C GLY A 119 10.09 -1.59 22.12
N VAL A 120 11.14 -0.98 21.55
CA VAL A 120 12.53 -1.43 21.73
C VAL A 120 13.01 -1.17 23.17
N ALA A 121 12.68 -0.02 23.76
CA ALA A 121 13.09 0.34 25.12
C ALA A 121 12.41 -0.52 26.19
N GLU A 122 11.13 -0.86 25.99
CA GLU A 122 10.35 -1.73 26.88
C GLU A 122 10.66 -3.22 26.66
N GLY A 123 11.40 -3.55 25.60
CA GLY A 123 11.77 -4.91 25.23
C GLY A 123 10.62 -5.73 24.65
N GLU A 124 9.56 -5.06 24.18
CA GLU A 124 8.45 -5.69 23.46
C GLU A 124 8.88 -6.13 22.05
N ILE A 125 9.74 -5.34 21.40
CA ILE A 125 10.32 -5.64 20.10
C ILE A 125 11.85 -5.56 20.15
N THR A 126 12.49 -6.35 19.28
CA THR A 126 13.94 -6.33 19.08
C THR A 126 14.31 -5.26 18.05
N SER A 127 15.43 -4.57 18.27
CA SER A 127 15.91 -3.58 17.30
C SER A 127 16.43 -4.27 16.05
N ILE A 128 16.15 -3.69 14.87
CA ILE A 128 16.72 -4.11 13.59
C ILE A 128 18.24 -4.30 13.65
N SER A 129 18.94 -3.44 14.40
CA SER A 129 20.40 -3.56 14.57
C SER A 129 20.79 -4.87 15.26
N ASP A 130 20.02 -5.30 16.25
CA ASP A 130 20.27 -6.50 17.03
C ASP A 130 19.90 -7.77 16.26
N ASP A 131 18.84 -7.71 15.47
CA ASP A 131 18.47 -8.79 14.55
C ASP A 131 19.56 -9.04 13.52
N HIS A 132 20.11 -7.97 12.93
CA HIS A 132 21.22 -8.08 11.99
C HIS A 132 22.49 -8.63 12.64
N ARG A 133 22.80 -8.23 13.89
CA ARG A 133 23.95 -8.80 14.64
C ARG A 133 23.76 -10.30 14.88
N THR A 134 22.57 -10.70 15.31
CA THR A 134 22.24 -12.10 15.60
C THR A 134 22.28 -12.95 14.34
N ALA A 135 21.74 -12.45 13.23
CA ALA A 135 21.76 -13.13 11.94
C ALA A 135 23.19 -13.35 11.41
N ARG A 136 24.08 -12.35 11.55
CA ARG A 136 25.49 -12.48 11.16
C ARG A 136 26.22 -13.51 12.02
N GLN A 137 26.03 -13.48 13.34
CA GLN A 137 26.64 -14.44 14.25
C GLN A 137 26.17 -15.87 13.98
N ALA A 138 24.89 -16.06 13.67
CA ALA A 138 24.35 -17.37 13.30
C ALA A 138 24.98 -17.89 11.99
N ALA A 139 25.16 -17.01 10.99
CA ALA A 139 25.81 -17.37 9.74
C ALA A 139 27.31 -17.71 9.92
N GLU A 140 28.02 -16.97 10.76
CA GLU A 140 29.43 -17.24 11.09
C GLU A 140 29.59 -18.57 11.85
N ALA A 141 28.69 -18.85 12.80
CA ALA A 141 28.69 -20.10 13.54
C ALA A 141 28.36 -21.31 12.66
N ASP A 142 27.50 -21.13 11.65
CA ASP A 142 27.20 -22.19 10.67
C ASP A 142 28.40 -22.45 9.75
N ALA A 143 29.07 -21.39 9.29
CA ALA A 143 30.29 -21.50 8.50
C ALA A 143 31.42 -22.24 9.25
N ASP A 144 31.66 -21.92 10.53
CA ASP A 144 32.70 -22.59 11.35
C ASP A 144 32.39 -24.08 11.61
N ARG A 145 31.11 -24.48 11.69
CA ARG A 145 30.71 -25.89 11.77
C ARG A 145 31.00 -26.63 10.45
N THR A 146 30.67 -25.99 9.31
CA THR A 146 30.92 -26.60 8.00
C THR A 146 32.40 -26.74 7.67
N ASP A 147 33.27 -25.88 8.22
CA ASP A 147 34.72 -25.98 8.04
C ASP A 147 35.35 -27.07 8.90
N LYS A 148 34.89 -27.24 10.16
CA LYS A 148 35.38 -28.30 11.08
C LYS A 148 34.98 -29.72 10.67
N ASP A 149 33.85 -29.88 9.98
CA ASP A 149 33.38 -31.20 9.48
C ASP A 149 34.01 -31.60 8.12
N ARG A 150 34.93 -30.80 7.57
CA ARG A 150 35.71 -31.23 6.40
C ARG A 150 36.79 -32.25 6.81
N PRO A 151 36.84 -33.46 6.23
CA PRO A 151 37.93 -34.40 6.50
C PRO A 151 39.26 -33.78 6.04
N GLN A 152 40.23 -33.70 6.96
CA GLN A 152 41.61 -33.36 6.62
C GLN A 152 42.17 -34.46 5.74
N ALA A 153 42.48 -34.12 4.48
CA ALA A 153 43.14 -34.99 3.52
C ALA A 153 44.63 -34.66 3.45
#